data_AF-A0A1L9PBF3-F1
#
_entry.id   AF-A0A1L9PBF3-F1
#
_cell.length_a   1.000
_cell.length_b   1.000
_cell.length_c   1.000
_cell.angle_alpha   90.00
_cell.angle_beta   90.00
_cell.angle_gamma   90.00
#
_symmetry.space_group_name_H-M   'P 1'
#
loop_
_entity.id
_entity.type
_entity.pdbx_description
1 polymer ?
#
loop_
_entity_poly.entity_id
_entity_poly.type
_entity_poly.pdbx_seq_one_letter_code
_entity_poly.pdbx_strand_id
1 'polypeptide(L)'
;MQVVFAMISVILIFMQCKPTAALWDHSIQGDCWPESIFYDFSYLVSAYTTMTDIILAIVPISVFWKLQMPRSTKVGVCVMMGLTLLSAIVTIVKATYLPLFTNKEDPRTLSIPIPALNFTSSHIPSHNGRQGQCPPLRSRSGILIDSKKHGQHRFHPDHVIRSPSEIAGHHFDYIVCTHKAVDPHGAIIPLDPVVDADTTIVVLQNGVGNEDPFRERFPDVTIISGVVWVGASQQTPGIVQHTDAENTELGLFPNPSLSSEVEEKRLEGFTSLLKEGKTPFRTIPTIQAARWEKVVWNVAWNAITTLTDQDVSGWLDSSPEAELYTKELMREVIAVAGSCGVVLQQGLEDELLARARELTRTGQLRTSMQADREAGRKMEIEVILGTPVRKGRDAGVGIARLESLYVLLLAINKRLI
;
A
#
# COMPACT_ATOMS: atom_id res chain seq x y z
N MET A 1 47.58 -11.79 0.21
CA MET A 1 46.52 -12.81 0.46
C MET A 1 45.13 -12.29 0.18
N GLN A 2 44.68 -11.14 0.71
CA GLN A 2 43.35 -10.58 0.43
C GLN A 2 43.05 -10.42 -1.08
N VAL A 3 43.99 -9.88 -1.86
CA VAL A 3 43.86 -9.74 -3.32
C VAL A 3 43.70 -11.09 -4.03
N VAL A 4 44.41 -12.12 -3.57
CA VAL A 4 44.33 -13.47 -4.15
C VAL A 4 42.94 -14.06 -3.93
N PHE A 5 42.39 -13.94 -2.72
CA PHE A 5 41.03 -14.38 -2.42
C PHE A 5 39.98 -13.62 -3.25
N ALA A 6 40.13 -12.30 -3.42
CA ALA A 6 39.24 -11.52 -4.25
C ALA A 6 39.25 -11.97 -5.72
N MET A 7 40.44 -12.25 -6.28
CA MET A 7 40.56 -12.75 -7.65
C MET A 7 39.92 -14.13 -7.81
N ILE A 8 40.08 -15.03 -6.84
CA ILE A 8 39.43 -16.34 -6.85
C ILE A 8 37.90 -16.19 -6.76
N SER A 9 37.37 -15.27 -5.94
CA SER A 9 35.93 -15.00 -5.88
C SER A 9 35.35 -14.61 -7.24
N VAL A 10 36.03 -13.71 -7.96
CA VAL A 10 35.58 -13.27 -9.30
C VAL A 10 35.55 -14.45 -10.27
N ILE A 11 36.59 -15.28 -10.26
CA ILE A 11 36.69 -16.45 -11.14
C ILE A 11 35.56 -17.47 -10.85
N LEU A 12 35.24 -17.71 -9.58
CA LEU A 12 34.15 -18.62 -9.18
C LEU A 12 32.77 -18.13 -9.64
N ILE A 13 32.51 -16.81 -9.65
CA ILE A 13 31.24 -16.23 -10.11
C ILE A 13 31.00 -16.52 -11.59
N PHE A 14 32.02 -16.53 -12.44
CA PHE A 14 31.84 -16.75 -13.88
C PHE A 14 31.86 -18.24 -14.29
N MET A 15 32.43 -19.11 -13.45
CA MET A 15 32.52 -20.55 -13.73
C MET A 15 31.40 -21.39 -13.09
N GLN A 16 30.48 -20.75 -12.36
CA GLN A 16 29.44 -21.46 -11.59
C GLN A 16 28.39 -22.19 -12.45
N CYS A 17 28.21 -21.82 -13.72
CA CYS A 17 27.24 -22.42 -14.63
C CYS A 17 27.84 -22.69 -16.02
N LYS A 18 27.42 -23.79 -16.66
CA LYS A 18 27.71 -24.09 -18.06
C LYS A 18 26.38 -24.25 -18.85
N PRO A 19 26.09 -23.38 -19.84
CA PRO A 19 26.84 -22.18 -20.24
C PRO A 19 26.73 -21.05 -19.21
N THR A 20 27.71 -20.14 -19.16
CA THR A 20 27.73 -19.01 -18.20
C THR A 20 26.48 -18.12 -18.32
N ALA A 21 25.87 -18.05 -19.51
CA ALA A 21 24.64 -17.29 -19.76
C ALA A 21 23.44 -17.77 -18.90
N ALA A 22 23.44 -19.03 -18.47
CA ALA A 22 22.41 -19.56 -17.56
C ALA A 22 22.45 -18.92 -16.16
N LEU A 23 23.44 -18.08 -15.86
CA LEU A 23 23.51 -17.34 -14.60
C LEU A 23 22.48 -16.21 -14.52
N TRP A 24 22.15 -15.56 -15.64
CA TRP A 24 21.24 -14.41 -15.69
C TRP A 24 20.03 -14.62 -16.59
N ASP A 25 20.04 -15.65 -17.45
CA ASP A 25 18.90 -16.04 -18.29
C ASP A 25 18.40 -17.43 -17.88
N HIS A 26 17.33 -17.43 -17.06
CA HIS A 26 16.70 -18.64 -16.54
C HIS A 26 15.94 -19.44 -17.61
N SER A 27 15.81 -18.94 -18.84
CA SER A 27 15.20 -19.68 -19.95
C SER A 27 16.16 -20.69 -20.60
N ILE A 28 17.47 -20.56 -20.33
CA ILE A 28 18.52 -21.44 -20.87
C ILE A 28 18.75 -22.61 -19.91
N GLN A 29 18.59 -23.85 -20.38
CA GLN A 29 19.00 -25.03 -19.60
C GLN A 29 20.53 -25.08 -19.48
N GLY A 30 21.04 -25.07 -18.25
CA GLY A 30 22.47 -25.18 -17.96
C GLY A 30 22.73 -25.91 -16.64
N ASP A 31 23.88 -26.58 -16.56
CA ASP A 31 24.34 -27.24 -15.35
C ASP A 31 25.10 -26.23 -14.47
N CYS A 32 24.56 -25.96 -13.29
CA CYS A 32 25.15 -25.05 -12.31
C CYS A 32 25.61 -25.78 -11.07
N TRP A 33 26.66 -25.27 -10.42
CA TRP A 33 27.12 -25.77 -9.14
C TRP A 33 26.09 -25.51 -8.02
N PRO A 34 26.07 -26.35 -6.96
CA PRO A 34 25.27 -26.09 -5.77
C PRO A 34 25.65 -24.76 -5.12
N GLU A 35 24.66 -24.02 -4.63
CA GLU A 35 24.84 -22.70 -4.02
C GLU A 35 25.76 -22.73 -2.79
N SER A 36 25.86 -23.87 -2.10
CA SER A 36 26.75 -24.09 -0.95
C SER A 36 28.21 -23.80 -1.24
N ILE A 37 28.69 -24.12 -2.44
CA ILE A 37 30.10 -23.91 -2.81
C ILE A 37 30.45 -22.42 -2.80
N PHE A 38 29.52 -21.58 -3.24
CA PHE A 38 29.70 -20.13 -3.25
C PHE A 38 29.57 -19.54 -1.84
N TYR A 39 28.63 -20.03 -1.03
CA TYR A 39 28.45 -19.61 0.36
C TYR A 39 29.70 -19.91 1.19
N ASP A 40 30.20 -21.15 1.14
CA ASP A 40 31.33 -21.60 1.94
C ASP A 40 32.60 -20.80 1.61
N PHE A 41 32.85 -20.56 0.32
CA PHE A 41 33.99 -19.75 -0.10
C PHE A 41 33.84 -18.29 0.34
N SER A 42 32.66 -17.70 0.17
CA SER A 42 32.39 -16.31 0.56
C SER A 42 32.47 -16.08 2.07
N TYR A 43 32.03 -17.06 2.87
CA TYR A 43 32.21 -17.02 4.33
C TYR A 43 33.68 -17.10 4.73
N LEU A 44 34.46 -17.96 4.07
CA LEU A 44 35.90 -18.07 4.31
C LEU A 44 36.62 -16.75 4.00
N VAL A 45 36.30 -16.12 2.87
CA VAL A 45 36.88 -14.80 2.51
C VAL A 45 36.47 -13.73 3.52
N SER A 46 35.18 -13.68 3.91
CA SER A 46 34.66 -12.69 4.86
C SER A 46 35.27 -12.85 6.27
N ALA A 47 35.48 -14.09 6.71
CA ALA A 47 36.14 -14.37 7.97
C ALA A 47 37.62 -13.92 7.94
N TYR A 48 38.32 -14.20 6.84
CA TYR A 48 39.73 -13.81 6.69
C TYR A 48 39.91 -12.28 6.63
N THR A 49 39.06 -11.56 5.90
CA THR A 49 39.13 -10.09 5.82
C THR A 49 38.79 -9.44 7.16
N THR A 50 37.73 -9.90 7.83
CA THR A 50 37.35 -9.42 9.17
C THR A 50 38.47 -9.63 10.19
N MET A 51 39.08 -10.82 10.20
CA MET A 51 40.21 -11.11 11.08
C MET A 51 41.40 -10.17 10.80
N THR A 52 41.73 -9.93 9.53
CA THR A 52 42.84 -9.07 9.15
C THR A 52 42.59 -7.61 9.57
N ASP A 53 41.37 -7.11 9.36
CA ASP A 53 40.98 -5.74 9.73
C ASP A 53 41.04 -5.50 11.25
N ILE A 54 40.64 -6.50 12.05
CA ILE A 54 40.76 -6.48 13.52
C ILE A 54 42.22 -6.47 13.95
N ILE A 55 43.07 -7.32 13.36
CA ILE A 55 44.50 -7.36 13.66
C ILE A 55 45.17 -6.02 13.33
N LEU A 56 44.86 -5.45 12.15
CA LEU A 56 45.40 -4.16 11.71
C LEU A 56 44.87 -2.98 12.54
N ALA A 57 43.72 -3.10 13.20
CA ALA A 57 43.25 -2.12 14.16
C ALA A 57 43.99 -2.23 15.50
N ILE A 58 44.11 -3.44 16.06
CA ILE A 58 44.58 -3.65 17.44
C ILE A 58 46.11 -3.57 17.57
N VAL A 59 46.83 -4.22 16.65
CA VAL A 59 48.31 -4.35 16.75
C VAL A 59 48.97 -2.97 16.81
N PRO A 60 48.64 -2.01 15.92
CA PRO A 60 49.29 -0.72 15.94
C PRO A 60 48.90 0.14 17.15
N ILE A 61 47.64 0.07 17.61
CA ILE A 61 47.20 0.77 18.83
C ILE A 61 48.04 0.30 20.02
N SER A 62 48.30 -1.01 20.14
CA SER A 62 49.10 -1.56 21.23
C SER A 62 50.57 -1.10 21.20
N VAL A 63 51.13 -0.88 20.00
CA VAL A 63 52.51 -0.41 19.78
C VAL A 63 52.60 1.09 20.04
N PHE A 64 51.69 1.89 19.46
CA PHE A 64 51.68 3.35 19.60
C PHE A 64 51.33 3.81 21.01
N TRP A 65 50.61 3.00 21.79
CA TRP A 65 50.34 3.34 23.19
C TRP A 65 51.61 3.41 24.04
N LYS A 66 52.64 2.63 23.71
CA LYS A 66 53.94 2.57 24.41
C LYS A 66 54.95 3.62 23.94
N LEU A 67 54.68 4.32 22.83
CA LEU A 67 55.54 5.36 22.27
C LEU A 67 55.26 6.73 22.90
N GLN A 68 56.32 7.49 23.21
CA GLN A 68 56.27 8.83 23.77
C GLN A 68 55.94 9.86 22.68
N MET A 69 54.66 10.05 22.39
CA MET A 69 54.19 11.00 21.38
C MET A 69 53.23 12.05 21.98
N PRO A 70 53.16 13.27 21.41
CA PRO A 70 52.16 14.27 21.77
C PRO A 70 50.74 13.69 21.68
N ARG A 71 49.88 14.04 22.65
CA ARG A 71 48.54 13.43 22.78
C ARG A 71 47.67 13.62 21.53
N SER A 72 47.79 14.75 20.82
CA SER A 72 47.06 15.02 19.58
C SER A 72 47.40 14.03 18.45
N THR A 73 48.68 13.71 18.26
CA THR A 73 49.13 12.73 17.26
C THR A 73 48.71 11.31 17.64
N LYS A 74 48.78 10.96 18.93
CA LYS A 74 48.32 9.66 19.42
C LYS A 74 46.83 9.46 19.16
N VAL A 75 46.01 10.50 19.40
CA VAL A 75 44.57 10.47 19.09
C VAL A 75 44.34 10.36 17.58
N GLY A 76 45.05 11.14 16.75
CA GLY A 76 44.93 11.10 15.29
C GLY A 76 45.25 9.72 14.70
N VAL A 77 46.34 9.08 15.15
CA VAL A 77 46.72 7.73 14.70
C VAL A 77 45.69 6.69 15.15
N CYS A 78 45.20 6.75 16.40
CA CYS A 78 44.14 5.85 16.87
C CYS A 78 42.85 6.00 16.07
N VAL A 79 42.47 7.22 15.69
CA VAL A 79 41.26 7.47 14.88
C VAL A 79 41.43 6.95 13.46
N MET A 80 42.56 7.24 12.80
CA MET A 80 42.82 6.74 11.44
C MET A 80 42.84 5.20 11.39
N MET A 81 43.33 4.54 12.43
CA MET A 81 43.36 3.07 12.51
C MET A 81 42.04 2.48 12.98
N GLY A 82 41.20 3.26 13.67
CA GLY A 82 39.82 2.88 13.99
C GLY A 82 38.91 2.77 12.76
N LEU A 83 39.26 3.44 11.65
CA LEU A 83 38.50 3.36 10.39
C LEU A 83 38.51 1.94 9.78
N THR A 84 39.51 1.10 10.06
CA THR A 84 39.51 -0.29 9.58
C THR A 84 38.49 -1.15 10.33
N LEU A 85 38.10 -0.77 11.55
CA LEU A 85 37.06 -1.45 12.30
C LEU A 85 35.68 -1.25 11.67
N LEU A 86 35.45 -0.11 11.01
CA LEU A 86 34.22 0.14 10.24
C LEU A 86 34.11 -0.82 9.04
N SER A 87 35.23 -1.09 8.34
CA SER A 87 35.30 -2.08 7.26
C SER A 87 34.98 -3.50 7.76
N ALA A 88 35.48 -3.88 8.93
CA ALA A 88 35.16 -5.16 9.56
C ALA A 88 33.66 -5.28 9.87
N ILE A 89 33.03 -4.24 10.43
CA ILE A 89 31.60 -4.22 10.73
C ILE A 89 30.78 -4.39 9.46
N VAL A 90 31.07 -3.63 8.40
CA VAL A 90 30.38 -3.75 7.10
C VAL A 90 30.52 -5.15 6.51
N THR A 91 31.70 -5.76 6.63
CA THR A 91 31.95 -7.12 6.14
C THR A 91 31.14 -8.18 6.91
N ILE A 92 31.04 -8.07 8.24
CA ILE A 92 30.23 -8.96 9.07
C ILE A 92 28.75 -8.84 8.70
N VAL A 93 28.26 -7.61 8.57
CA VAL A 93 26.88 -7.33 8.14
C VAL A 93 26.65 -7.98 6.78
N LYS A 94 27.52 -7.75 5.79
CA LYS A 94 27.42 -8.37 4.46
C LYS A 94 27.38 -9.90 4.52
N ALA A 95 28.19 -10.53 5.38
CA ALA A 95 28.19 -11.99 5.54
C ALA A 95 26.87 -12.53 6.11
N THR A 96 26.19 -11.77 6.99
CA THR A 96 24.87 -12.17 7.53
C THR A 96 23.74 -12.12 6.50
N TYR A 97 23.85 -11.26 5.48
CA TYR A 97 22.85 -11.13 4.42
C TYR A 97 23.18 -11.91 3.15
N LEU A 98 24.36 -12.54 3.06
CA LEU A 98 24.79 -13.29 1.88
C LEU A 98 23.77 -14.37 1.43
N PRO A 99 23.12 -15.15 2.32
CA PRO A 99 22.10 -16.12 1.91
C PRO A 99 20.89 -15.49 1.23
N LEU A 100 20.56 -14.22 1.52
CA LEU A 100 19.45 -13.52 0.87
C LEU A 100 19.76 -13.14 -0.58
N PHE A 101 21.00 -12.77 -0.90
CA PHE A 101 21.35 -12.27 -2.24
C PHE A 101 21.60 -13.35 -3.28
N THR A 102 21.74 -14.61 -2.85
CA THR A 102 22.12 -15.72 -3.73
C THR A 102 21.03 -16.77 -3.87
N ASN A 103 19.91 -16.60 -3.15
CA ASN A 103 18.68 -17.34 -3.37
C ASN A 103 18.15 -16.97 -4.77
N LYS A 104 18.16 -17.93 -5.70
CA LYS A 104 17.78 -17.74 -7.11
C LYS A 104 16.26 -17.57 -7.32
N GLU A 105 15.51 -17.22 -6.28
CA GLU A 105 14.11 -16.83 -6.41
C GLU A 105 14.03 -15.44 -7.05
N ASP A 106 13.18 -15.33 -8.07
CA ASP A 106 12.98 -14.17 -8.96
C ASP A 106 13.21 -12.81 -8.24
N PRO A 107 14.09 -11.93 -8.74
CA PRO A 107 14.39 -10.63 -8.11
C PRO A 107 13.17 -9.71 -7.95
N ARG A 108 12.00 -10.06 -8.49
CA ARG A 108 10.71 -9.41 -8.19
C ARG A 108 10.23 -9.61 -6.74
N THR A 109 10.79 -10.58 -6.01
CA THR A 109 10.35 -10.93 -4.63
C THR A 109 11.37 -10.59 -3.54
N LEU A 110 12.56 -10.09 -3.87
CA LEU A 110 13.61 -9.81 -2.91
C LEU A 110 13.64 -8.32 -2.50
N SER A 111 12.88 -7.96 -1.47
CA SER A 111 13.03 -6.69 -0.76
C SER A 111 14.36 -6.66 -0.01
N ILE A 112 15.35 -5.92 -0.52
CA ILE A 112 16.61 -5.64 0.19
C ILE A 112 16.33 -4.61 1.30
N PRO A 113 16.53 -4.92 2.59
CA PRO A 113 16.36 -3.95 3.67
C PRO A 113 17.58 -3.01 3.71
N ILE A 114 17.37 -1.72 3.47
CA ILE A 114 18.33 -0.66 3.83
C ILE A 114 18.16 -0.41 5.34
N PRO A 115 19.22 -0.48 6.17
CA PRO A 115 19.06 -0.39 7.61
C PRO A 115 18.89 1.07 8.04
N ALA A 116 17.66 1.42 8.42
CA ALA A 116 17.40 2.38 9.48
C ALA A 116 16.12 1.96 10.23
N LEU A 117 16.33 1.45 11.45
CA LEU A 117 15.39 1.38 12.59
C LEU A 117 14.16 0.46 12.47
N ASN A 118 14.28 -0.72 13.12
CA ASN A 118 13.29 -1.47 13.94
C ASN A 118 11.81 -1.47 13.52
N PHE A 119 11.07 -2.58 13.40
CA PHE A 119 10.95 -3.76 14.27
C PHE A 119 10.63 -5.01 13.42
N THR A 120 11.23 -6.13 13.79
CA THR A 120 11.07 -7.47 13.19
C THR A 120 9.66 -8.05 13.34
N SER A 121 9.14 -8.66 12.27
CA SER A 121 8.27 -9.85 12.38
C SER A 121 9.00 -11.06 11.81
N SER A 122 8.98 -12.15 12.57
CA SER A 122 9.75 -13.37 12.39
C SER A 122 9.19 -14.31 11.31
N HIS A 123 10.13 -14.91 10.57
CA HIS A 123 10.08 -16.09 9.69
C HIS A 123 8.82 -16.98 9.63
N ILE A 124 8.38 -17.28 8.40
CA ILE A 124 7.78 -18.56 7.98
C ILE A 124 8.44 -18.97 6.64
N PRO A 125 8.94 -20.20 6.45
CA PRO A 125 9.57 -20.64 5.20
C PRO A 125 8.52 -21.10 4.17
N SER A 126 8.76 -20.76 2.90
CA SER A 126 8.02 -21.21 1.71
C SER A 126 8.51 -22.59 1.25
N HIS A 127 7.57 -23.48 0.90
CA HIS A 127 7.84 -24.70 0.15
C HIS A 127 7.19 -24.61 -1.25
N ASN A 128 7.97 -25.04 -2.24
CA ASN A 128 7.78 -25.02 -3.68
C ASN A 128 6.41 -25.42 -4.25
N GLY A 129 5.99 -24.66 -5.28
CA GLY A 129 5.78 -25.22 -6.62
C GLY A 129 4.49 -26.01 -6.88
N ARG A 130 3.33 -25.33 -6.84
CA ARG A 130 2.16 -25.60 -7.71
C ARG A 130 1.45 -24.28 -7.99
N GLN A 131 0.92 -24.12 -9.21
CA GLN A 131 0.04 -23.01 -9.63
C GLN A 131 -0.75 -22.45 -8.45
N GLY A 132 -0.54 -21.17 -8.14
CA GLY A 132 -0.87 -20.54 -6.86
C GLY A 132 -2.31 -20.75 -6.40
N GLN A 133 -2.55 -21.87 -5.72
CA GLN A 133 -3.67 -22.04 -4.82
C GLN A 133 -3.43 -21.09 -3.66
N CYS A 134 -4.24 -20.04 -3.56
CA CYS A 134 -4.42 -19.36 -2.27
C CYS A 134 -4.89 -20.43 -1.29
N PRO A 135 -4.13 -20.76 -0.23
CA PRO A 135 -4.52 -21.85 0.66
C PRO A 135 -5.86 -21.49 1.30
N PRO A 136 -6.75 -22.47 1.56
CA PRO A 136 -8.00 -22.26 2.31
C PRO A 136 -7.78 -21.94 3.81
N LEU A 137 -6.60 -21.41 4.16
CA LEU A 137 -6.10 -21.16 5.51
C LEU A 137 -6.96 -20.14 6.29
N ARG A 138 -7.76 -19.29 5.64
CA ARG A 138 -8.60 -18.30 6.33
C ARG A 138 -9.85 -18.90 7.00
N SER A 139 -10.35 -20.05 6.55
CA SER A 139 -11.60 -20.61 7.08
C SER A 139 -11.46 -21.15 8.51
N ARG A 140 -10.31 -21.75 8.87
CA ARG A 140 -10.10 -22.35 10.19
C ARG A 140 -9.52 -21.40 11.25
N SER A 141 -8.72 -20.41 10.84
CA SER A 141 -8.09 -19.45 11.76
C SER A 141 -8.83 -18.11 11.86
N GLY A 142 -9.80 -17.87 10.97
CA GLY A 142 -10.57 -16.63 10.91
C GLY A 142 -9.73 -15.42 10.51
N ILE A 143 -10.27 -14.24 10.79
CA ILE A 143 -9.61 -12.93 10.65
C ILE A 143 -9.47 -12.35 12.05
N LEU A 144 -8.22 -12.13 12.48
CA LEU A 144 -7.91 -11.39 13.69
C LEU A 144 -8.04 -9.90 13.38
N ILE A 145 -8.88 -9.20 14.13
CA ILE A 145 -9.08 -7.76 14.05
C ILE A 145 -8.54 -7.17 15.36
N ASP A 146 -7.39 -6.52 15.28
CA ASP A 146 -6.79 -5.78 16.39
C ASP A 146 -7.21 -4.32 16.28
N SER A 147 -8.27 -3.95 16.99
CA SER A 147 -8.83 -2.60 16.97
C SER A 147 -8.45 -1.84 18.23
N LYS A 148 -7.86 -0.66 18.07
CA LYS A 148 -7.65 0.25 19.21
C LYS A 148 -8.96 0.68 19.88
N LYS A 149 -10.01 0.89 19.07
CA LYS A 149 -11.34 1.32 19.56
C LYS A 149 -12.23 0.21 20.11
N HIS A 150 -12.35 -0.91 19.39
CA HIS A 150 -13.27 -1.99 19.74
C HIS A 150 -12.59 -3.13 20.52
N GLY A 151 -11.28 -3.10 20.69
CA GLY A 151 -10.50 -4.21 21.24
C GLY A 151 -10.19 -5.29 20.20
N GLN A 152 -9.66 -6.41 20.66
CA GLN A 152 -9.25 -7.51 19.79
C GLN A 152 -10.42 -8.49 19.57
N HIS A 153 -10.70 -8.80 18.31
CA HIS A 153 -11.76 -9.72 17.89
C HIS A 153 -11.22 -10.76 16.93
N ARG A 154 -11.85 -11.95 16.89
CA ARG A 154 -11.58 -12.95 15.86
C ARG A 154 -12.88 -13.28 15.13
N PHE A 155 -12.98 -12.82 13.90
CA PHE A 155 -14.11 -13.09 13.03
C PHE A 155 -13.91 -14.41 12.28
N HIS A 156 -14.89 -15.30 12.33
CA HIS A 156 -14.91 -16.54 11.55
C HIS A 156 -16.05 -16.45 10.54
N PRO A 157 -15.77 -16.31 9.24
CA PRO A 157 -16.79 -16.40 8.21
C PRO A 157 -17.41 -17.81 8.20
N ASP A 158 -18.72 -17.90 8.05
CA ASP A 158 -19.42 -19.20 7.88
C ASP A 158 -18.91 -19.93 6.63
N HIS A 159 -18.66 -19.18 5.56
CA HIS A 159 -18.13 -19.68 4.31
C HIS A 159 -17.00 -18.79 3.77
N VAL A 160 -15.95 -19.45 3.24
CA VAL A 160 -14.86 -18.79 2.51
C VAL A 160 -14.78 -19.45 1.14
N ILE A 161 -15.25 -18.73 0.12
CA ILE A 161 -15.32 -19.20 -1.27
C ILE A 161 -14.26 -18.50 -2.12
N ARG A 162 -13.87 -19.12 -3.24
CA ARG A 162 -12.92 -18.51 -4.19
C ARG A 162 -13.59 -17.61 -5.21
N SER A 163 -14.85 -17.89 -5.52
CA SER A 163 -15.65 -17.15 -6.48
C SER A 163 -17.14 -17.26 -6.15
N PRO A 164 -17.96 -16.25 -6.48
CA PRO A 164 -19.41 -16.32 -6.25
C PRO A 164 -20.10 -17.52 -6.90
N SER A 165 -19.56 -18.03 -8.03
CA SER A 165 -20.11 -19.21 -8.70
C SER A 165 -20.07 -20.50 -7.88
N GLU A 166 -19.22 -20.60 -6.85
CA GLU A 166 -19.18 -21.79 -5.97
C GLU A 166 -20.43 -21.92 -5.10
N ILE A 167 -21.17 -20.83 -4.90
CA ILE A 167 -22.37 -20.78 -4.07
C ILE A 167 -23.57 -20.23 -4.86
N ALA A 168 -23.57 -20.46 -6.17
CA ALA A 168 -24.60 -19.98 -7.09
C ALA A 168 -26.01 -20.40 -6.62
N GLY A 169 -26.95 -19.46 -6.65
CA GLY A 169 -28.32 -19.67 -6.21
C GLY A 169 -28.55 -19.59 -4.70
N HIS A 170 -27.51 -19.32 -3.90
CA HIS A 170 -27.68 -18.96 -2.50
C HIS A 170 -28.06 -17.49 -2.37
N HIS A 171 -29.11 -17.21 -1.61
CA HIS A 171 -29.58 -15.86 -1.38
C HIS A 171 -28.68 -15.12 -0.38
N PHE A 172 -28.47 -13.82 -0.62
CA PHE A 172 -27.83 -12.90 0.31
C PHE A 172 -28.68 -11.63 0.41
N ASP A 173 -29.07 -11.24 1.63
CA ASP A 173 -29.77 -9.97 1.86
C ASP A 173 -28.90 -8.77 1.48
N TYR A 174 -27.60 -8.84 1.80
CA TYR A 174 -26.62 -7.79 1.54
C TYR A 174 -25.33 -8.36 0.95
N ILE A 175 -24.85 -7.73 -0.13
CA ILE A 175 -23.52 -7.96 -0.68
C ILE A 175 -22.67 -6.70 -0.47
N VAL A 176 -21.68 -6.78 0.41
CA VAL A 176 -20.84 -5.64 0.80
C VAL A 176 -19.56 -5.59 -0.02
N CYS A 177 -19.46 -4.61 -0.90
CA CYS A 177 -18.32 -4.37 -1.79
C CYS A 177 -17.32 -3.39 -1.16
N THR A 178 -16.18 -3.94 -0.70
CA THR A 178 -15.07 -3.19 -0.06
C THR A 178 -13.73 -3.31 -0.79
N HIS A 179 -13.70 -4.00 -1.93
CA HIS A 179 -12.48 -4.14 -2.74
C HIS A 179 -12.08 -2.80 -3.37
N LYS A 180 -10.79 -2.60 -3.66
CA LYS A 180 -10.32 -1.38 -4.34
C LYS A 180 -10.86 -1.31 -5.77
N ALA A 181 -11.48 -0.19 -6.13
CA ALA A 181 -12.00 0.06 -7.47
C ALA A 181 -10.88 0.62 -8.39
N VAL A 182 -9.86 -0.21 -8.66
CA VAL A 182 -8.72 0.17 -9.51
C VAL A 182 -9.07 0.19 -11.00
N ASP A 183 -10.07 -0.58 -11.40
CA ASP A 183 -10.65 -0.61 -12.74
C ASP A 183 -12.18 -0.63 -12.61
N PRO A 184 -12.85 0.52 -12.74
CA PRO A 184 -14.30 0.60 -12.55
C PRO A 184 -15.11 -0.14 -13.63
N HIS A 185 -14.52 -0.42 -14.80
CA HIS A 185 -15.23 -1.08 -15.91
C HIS A 185 -14.84 -2.54 -16.09
N GLY A 186 -13.61 -2.94 -15.74
CA GLY A 186 -13.08 -4.28 -16.01
C GLY A 186 -13.14 -5.29 -14.87
N ALA A 187 -13.57 -4.90 -13.66
CA ALA A 187 -13.47 -5.78 -12.50
C ALA A 187 -14.61 -5.64 -11.49
N ILE A 188 -15.87 -5.50 -11.93
CA ILE A 188 -16.96 -5.94 -11.04
C ILE A 188 -16.73 -7.45 -10.83
N ILE A 189 -16.57 -7.84 -9.57
CA ILE A 189 -16.59 -9.26 -9.19
C ILE A 189 -17.85 -9.87 -9.85
N PRO A 190 -17.80 -11.05 -10.50
CA PRO A 190 -18.94 -11.62 -11.20
C PRO A 190 -20.01 -12.06 -10.19
N LEU A 191 -20.81 -11.11 -9.74
CA LEU A 191 -21.83 -11.26 -8.69
C LEU A 191 -23.13 -11.85 -9.23
N ASP A 192 -23.28 -11.97 -10.54
CA ASP A 192 -24.45 -12.58 -11.20
C ASP A 192 -24.94 -13.89 -10.57
N PRO A 193 -24.07 -14.82 -10.14
CA PRO A 193 -24.54 -16.09 -9.57
C PRO A 193 -25.20 -15.96 -8.20
N VAL A 194 -25.06 -14.82 -7.53
CA VAL A 194 -25.46 -14.60 -6.11
C VAL A 194 -26.31 -13.35 -5.90
N VAL A 195 -26.65 -12.61 -6.97
CA VAL A 195 -27.53 -11.45 -6.92
C VAL A 195 -28.91 -11.84 -7.45
N ASP A 196 -29.94 -11.59 -6.65
CA ASP A 196 -31.33 -11.68 -7.06
C ASP A 196 -32.09 -10.36 -6.77
N ALA A 197 -33.40 -10.36 -7.00
CA ALA A 197 -34.25 -9.17 -6.83
C ALA A 197 -34.36 -8.67 -5.37
N ASP A 198 -34.09 -9.56 -4.40
CA ASP A 198 -34.16 -9.27 -2.98
C ASP A 198 -32.81 -8.85 -2.40
N THR A 199 -31.71 -9.13 -3.10
CA THR A 199 -30.36 -8.69 -2.75
C THR A 199 -30.20 -7.16 -2.77
N THR A 200 -29.52 -6.63 -1.74
CA THR A 200 -29.07 -5.25 -1.69
C THR A 200 -27.54 -5.17 -1.85
N ILE A 201 -27.06 -4.33 -2.77
CA ILE A 201 -25.62 -4.13 -2.96
C ILE A 201 -25.17 -2.94 -2.11
N VAL A 202 -24.12 -3.13 -1.29
CA VAL A 202 -23.55 -2.08 -0.45
C VAL A 202 -22.16 -1.70 -0.97
N VAL A 203 -22.01 -0.51 -1.52
CA VAL A 203 -20.76 -0.02 -2.13
C VAL A 203 -20.00 0.90 -1.17
N LEU A 204 -18.93 0.38 -0.55
CA LEU A 204 -18.10 1.11 0.41
C LEU A 204 -16.73 1.54 -0.17
N GLN A 205 -16.61 1.49 -1.50
CA GLN A 205 -15.37 1.79 -2.23
C GLN A 205 -15.10 3.30 -2.30
N ASN A 206 -13.82 3.68 -2.34
CA ASN A 206 -13.40 5.08 -2.50
C ASN A 206 -13.68 5.58 -3.92
N GLY A 207 -13.92 6.89 -4.05
CA GLY A 207 -14.14 7.53 -5.35
C GLY A 207 -15.61 7.83 -5.64
N VAL A 208 -15.85 8.33 -6.86
CA VAL A 208 -17.17 8.66 -7.41
C VAL A 208 -17.41 7.89 -8.71
N GLY A 209 -18.68 7.57 -8.98
CA GLY A 209 -19.11 6.79 -10.15
C GLY A 209 -18.92 5.27 -9.99
N ASN A 210 -18.68 4.78 -8.78
CA ASN A 210 -18.54 3.34 -8.51
C ASN A 210 -19.88 2.62 -8.57
N GLU A 211 -20.98 3.33 -8.35
CA GLU A 211 -22.33 2.77 -8.34
C GLU A 211 -22.86 2.52 -9.75
N ASP A 212 -22.43 3.31 -10.74
CA ASP A 212 -22.94 3.25 -12.11
C ASP A 212 -22.77 1.85 -12.75
N PRO A 213 -21.61 1.17 -12.65
CA PRO A 213 -21.45 -0.17 -13.18
C PRO A 213 -22.34 -1.22 -12.49
N PHE A 214 -22.59 -1.08 -11.18
CA PHE A 214 -23.53 -1.96 -10.47
C PHE A 214 -24.97 -1.71 -10.92
N ARG A 215 -25.38 -0.45 -11.11
CA ARG A 215 -26.72 -0.09 -11.60
C ARG A 215 -26.93 -0.57 -13.02
N GLU A 216 -25.93 -0.47 -13.89
CA GLU A 216 -25.99 -0.96 -15.26
C GLU A 216 -26.15 -2.49 -15.31
N ARG A 217 -25.43 -3.21 -14.44
CA ARG A 217 -25.50 -4.68 -14.39
C ARG A 217 -26.74 -5.21 -13.67
N PHE A 218 -27.18 -4.53 -12.62
CA PHE A 218 -28.28 -4.91 -11.74
C PHE A 218 -29.28 -3.74 -11.65
N PRO A 219 -30.14 -3.55 -12.67
CA PRO A 219 -31.00 -2.36 -12.75
C PRO A 219 -32.04 -2.29 -11.63
N ASP A 220 -32.53 -3.43 -11.15
CA ASP A 220 -33.67 -3.52 -10.25
C ASP A 220 -33.29 -3.75 -8.77
N VAL A 221 -32.00 -3.71 -8.43
CA VAL A 221 -31.55 -3.91 -7.04
C VAL A 221 -31.42 -2.59 -6.29
N THR A 222 -31.54 -2.63 -4.97
CA THR A 222 -31.21 -1.48 -4.12
C THR A 222 -29.69 -1.36 -4.01
N ILE A 223 -29.19 -0.13 -4.13
CA ILE A 223 -27.76 0.16 -3.93
C ILE A 223 -27.65 1.09 -2.74
N ILE A 224 -27.07 0.59 -1.65
CA ILE A 224 -26.61 1.40 -0.53
C ILE A 224 -25.20 1.85 -0.85
N SER A 225 -24.98 3.15 -0.84
CA SER A 225 -23.70 3.75 -1.13
C SER A 225 -23.10 4.30 0.17
N GLY A 226 -21.78 4.17 0.32
CA GLY A 226 -21.12 4.54 1.57
C GLY A 226 -19.78 5.24 1.41
N VAL A 227 -19.53 6.15 2.35
CA VAL A 227 -18.31 6.93 2.50
C VAL A 227 -17.68 6.54 3.83
N VAL A 228 -16.58 5.78 3.77
CA VAL A 228 -15.92 5.25 4.98
C VAL A 228 -14.62 6.00 5.27
N TRP A 229 -14.56 6.69 6.40
CA TRP A 229 -13.35 7.30 6.94
C TRP A 229 -12.76 6.35 7.98
N VAL A 230 -11.92 5.41 7.56
CA VAL A 230 -11.35 4.39 8.46
C VAL A 230 -9.84 4.32 8.31
N GLY A 231 -9.14 4.23 9.44
CA GLY A 231 -7.73 3.85 9.48
C GLY A 231 -7.59 2.36 9.74
N ALA A 232 -7.48 1.56 8.69
CA ALA A 232 -7.24 0.13 8.81
C ALA A 232 -6.19 -0.36 7.80
N SER A 233 -5.40 -1.36 8.19
CA SER A 233 -4.43 -1.99 7.31
C SER A 233 -4.34 -3.49 7.56
N GLN A 234 -3.98 -4.22 6.50
CA GLN A 234 -3.69 -5.65 6.57
C GLN A 234 -2.27 -5.87 6.06
N GLN A 235 -1.29 -5.85 6.96
CA GLN A 235 0.09 -6.16 6.61
C GLN A 235 0.33 -7.66 6.45
N THR A 236 -0.38 -8.47 7.25
CA THR A 236 -0.29 -9.93 7.23
C THR A 236 -1.64 -10.54 6.88
N PRO A 237 -1.71 -11.52 5.95
CA PRO A 237 -2.95 -12.22 5.65
C PRO A 237 -3.64 -12.75 6.92
N GLY A 238 -4.93 -12.42 7.07
CA GLY A 238 -5.74 -12.79 8.23
C GLY A 238 -5.57 -11.90 9.47
N ILE A 239 -4.69 -10.89 9.47
CA ILE A 239 -4.52 -9.95 10.59
C ILE A 239 -4.79 -8.52 10.11
N VAL A 240 -5.82 -7.91 10.67
CA VAL A 240 -6.23 -6.53 10.41
C VAL A 240 -5.88 -5.68 11.63
N GLN A 241 -5.18 -4.58 11.40
CA GLN A 241 -4.95 -3.55 12.41
C GLN A 241 -5.90 -2.38 12.13
N HIS A 242 -6.67 -2.00 13.13
CA HIS A 242 -7.64 -0.90 13.06
C HIS A 242 -7.28 0.17 14.10
N THR A 243 -7.18 1.42 13.65
CA THR A 243 -6.89 2.57 14.51
C THR A 243 -8.15 3.08 15.20
N ASP A 244 -8.07 4.22 15.88
CA ASP A 244 -9.23 4.83 16.54
C ASP A 244 -10.10 5.67 15.60
N ALA A 245 -9.60 5.93 14.38
CA ALA A 245 -10.28 6.74 13.38
C ALA A 245 -11.30 5.91 12.59
N GLU A 246 -12.57 6.10 12.92
CA GLU A 246 -13.71 5.55 12.16
C GLU A 246 -14.86 6.57 12.10
N ASN A 247 -15.39 6.76 10.91
CA ASN A 247 -16.67 7.42 10.67
C ASN A 247 -17.23 6.89 9.36
N THR A 248 -18.48 6.44 9.36
CA THR A 248 -19.12 5.90 8.17
C THR A 248 -20.36 6.70 7.82
N GLU A 249 -20.54 7.00 6.55
CA GLU A 249 -21.71 7.71 6.06
C GLU A 249 -22.38 6.85 5.01
N LEU A 250 -23.69 6.65 5.14
CA LEU A 250 -24.45 5.76 4.27
C LEU A 250 -25.66 6.47 3.71
N GLY A 251 -26.05 6.13 2.50
CA GLY A 251 -27.31 6.56 1.93
C GLY A 251 -27.63 5.76 0.68
N LEU A 252 -28.82 5.99 0.15
CA LEU A 252 -29.29 5.30 -1.05
C LEU A 252 -28.68 5.93 -2.29
N PHE A 253 -28.28 5.10 -3.25
CA PHE A 253 -28.11 5.51 -4.63
C PHE A 253 -29.44 5.26 -5.36
N PRO A 254 -30.25 6.32 -5.56
CA PRO A 254 -31.68 6.16 -5.85
C PRO A 254 -31.95 5.24 -7.04
N ASN A 255 -32.95 4.36 -6.90
CA ASN A 255 -33.46 3.56 -8.01
C ASN A 255 -34.86 4.05 -8.43
N PRO A 256 -35.01 4.70 -9.59
CA PRO A 256 -36.33 5.12 -10.08
C PRO A 256 -37.31 3.96 -10.30
N SER A 257 -36.81 2.73 -10.45
CA SER A 257 -37.63 1.52 -10.66
C SER A 257 -38.18 0.91 -9.37
N LEU A 258 -37.74 1.36 -8.20
CA LEU A 258 -38.17 0.84 -6.91
C LEU A 258 -38.91 1.91 -6.10
N SER A 259 -39.85 1.48 -5.27
CA SER A 259 -40.50 2.36 -4.29
C SER A 259 -39.50 2.78 -3.21
N SER A 260 -39.51 4.06 -2.84
CA SER A 260 -38.62 4.60 -1.80
C SER A 260 -38.75 3.85 -0.47
N GLU A 261 -39.95 3.38 -0.12
CA GLU A 261 -40.19 2.63 1.12
C GLU A 261 -39.41 1.30 1.19
N VAL A 262 -39.23 0.63 0.05
CA VAL A 262 -38.45 -0.63 -0.03
C VAL A 262 -36.96 -0.34 0.14
N GLU A 263 -36.46 0.69 -0.52
CA GLU A 263 -35.05 1.08 -0.41
C GLU A 263 -34.72 1.57 1.00
N GLU A 264 -35.58 2.38 1.61
CA GLU A 264 -35.43 2.86 2.99
C GLU A 264 -35.43 1.70 3.99
N LYS A 265 -36.36 0.75 3.85
CA LYS A 265 -36.38 -0.45 4.71
C LYS A 265 -35.09 -1.28 4.60
N ARG A 266 -34.53 -1.42 3.40
CA ARG A 266 -33.25 -2.11 3.17
C ARG A 266 -32.08 -1.33 3.80
N LEU A 267 -32.07 0.00 3.71
CA LEU A 267 -31.08 0.83 4.39
C LEU A 267 -31.19 0.73 5.91
N GLU A 268 -32.40 0.75 6.46
CA GLU A 268 -32.66 0.56 7.90
C GLU A 268 -32.21 -0.82 8.37
N GLY A 269 -32.51 -1.87 7.60
CA GLY A 269 -32.04 -3.22 7.85
C GLY A 269 -30.52 -3.29 7.94
N PHE A 270 -29.80 -2.78 6.94
CA PHE A 270 -28.33 -2.77 6.95
C PHE A 270 -27.76 -1.96 8.12
N THR A 271 -28.32 -0.77 8.36
CA THR A 271 -27.83 0.10 9.45
C THR A 271 -28.14 -0.47 10.83
N SER A 272 -29.18 -1.30 10.99
CA SER A 272 -29.43 -2.02 12.25
C SER A 272 -28.29 -2.98 12.62
N LEU A 273 -27.68 -3.65 11.64
CA LEU A 273 -26.50 -4.51 11.83
C LEU A 273 -25.30 -3.71 12.31
N LEU A 274 -25.08 -2.52 11.74
CA LEU A 274 -24.00 -1.62 12.18
C LEU A 274 -24.24 -1.07 13.58
N LYS A 275 -25.50 -0.76 13.96
CA LYS A 275 -25.86 -0.36 15.32
C LYS A 275 -25.55 -1.47 16.32
N GLU A 276 -25.93 -2.71 16.00
CA GLU A 276 -25.63 -3.88 16.83
C GLU A 276 -24.12 -4.10 16.99
N GLY A 277 -23.37 -3.97 15.88
CA GLY A 277 -21.91 -3.99 15.86
C GLY A 277 -21.23 -2.75 16.46
N LYS A 278 -22.00 -1.79 17.01
CA LYS A 278 -21.52 -0.52 17.60
C LYS A 278 -20.60 0.29 16.67
N THR A 279 -20.77 0.13 15.35
CA THR A 279 -20.04 0.90 14.36
C THR A 279 -20.64 2.32 14.31
N PRO A 280 -19.86 3.39 14.44
CA PRO A 280 -20.35 4.75 14.27
C PRO A 280 -20.68 5.01 12.81
N PHE A 281 -21.92 5.41 12.54
CA PHE A 281 -22.33 5.84 11.22
C PHE A 281 -23.38 6.94 11.28
N ARG A 282 -23.55 7.63 10.15
CA ARG A 282 -24.67 8.53 9.87
C ARG A 282 -25.35 8.14 8.56
N THR A 283 -26.68 8.21 8.53
CA THR A 283 -27.45 8.12 7.29
C THR A 283 -27.63 9.50 6.69
N ILE A 284 -27.36 9.64 5.39
CA ILE A 284 -27.40 10.92 4.67
C ILE A 284 -28.38 10.80 3.51
N PRO A 285 -29.32 11.76 3.35
CA PRO A 285 -30.26 11.75 2.24
C PRO A 285 -29.58 11.81 0.87
N THR A 286 -28.52 12.61 0.75
CA THR A 286 -27.78 12.83 -0.50
C THR A 286 -26.36 12.27 -0.39
N ILE A 287 -26.22 10.95 -0.51
CA ILE A 287 -24.93 10.26 -0.40
C ILE A 287 -23.89 10.74 -1.43
N GLN A 288 -24.35 11.18 -2.61
CA GLN A 288 -23.46 11.71 -3.65
C GLN A 288 -22.70 12.96 -3.17
N ALA A 289 -23.33 13.85 -2.38
CA ALA A 289 -22.64 15.01 -1.83
C ALA A 289 -21.48 14.60 -0.92
N ALA A 290 -21.71 13.63 -0.02
CA ALA A 290 -20.66 13.10 0.86
C ALA A 290 -19.54 12.39 0.08
N ARG A 291 -19.88 11.66 -1.00
CA ARG A 291 -18.87 11.06 -1.89
C ARG A 291 -18.00 12.10 -2.55
N TRP A 292 -18.62 13.12 -3.16
CA TRP A 292 -17.90 14.19 -3.83
C TRP A 292 -17.05 15.00 -2.85
N GLU A 293 -17.54 15.31 -1.65
CA GLU A 293 -16.75 15.92 -0.59
C GLU A 293 -15.49 15.11 -0.27
N LYS A 294 -15.63 13.79 -0.08
CA LYS A 294 -14.46 12.92 0.15
C LYS A 294 -13.54 12.86 -1.08
N VAL A 295 -14.06 12.95 -2.30
CA VAL A 295 -13.23 13.01 -3.50
C VAL A 295 -12.48 14.34 -3.60
N VAL A 296 -13.05 15.47 -3.17
CA VAL A 296 -12.32 16.74 -3.05
C VAL A 296 -11.11 16.57 -2.12
N TRP A 297 -11.30 15.92 -0.96
CA TRP A 297 -10.22 15.57 -0.04
C TRP A 297 -9.17 14.65 -0.69
N ASN A 298 -9.61 13.54 -1.29
CA ASN A 298 -8.72 12.54 -1.88
C ASN A 298 -7.94 13.11 -3.07
N VAL A 299 -8.57 13.85 -3.97
CA VAL A 299 -7.88 14.49 -5.10
C VAL A 299 -6.80 15.43 -4.59
N ALA A 300 -7.08 16.24 -3.58
CA ALA A 300 -6.05 17.11 -3.00
C ALA A 300 -4.93 16.30 -2.37
N TRP A 301 -5.23 15.49 -1.35
CA TRP A 301 -4.17 14.90 -0.53
C TRP A 301 -3.60 13.63 -1.12
N ASN A 302 -4.44 12.71 -1.63
CA ASN A 302 -3.94 11.46 -2.17
C ASN A 302 -3.08 11.72 -3.41
N ALA A 303 -3.52 12.61 -4.31
CA ALA A 303 -2.76 12.87 -5.53
C ALA A 303 -1.43 13.59 -5.25
N ILE A 304 -1.47 14.66 -4.45
CA ILE A 304 -0.29 15.48 -4.16
C ILE A 304 0.75 14.66 -3.41
N THR A 305 0.39 14.04 -2.28
CA THR A 305 1.34 13.27 -1.45
C THR A 305 1.96 12.09 -2.20
N THR A 306 1.16 11.42 -3.04
CA THR A 306 1.63 10.33 -3.90
C THR A 306 2.61 10.81 -4.97
N LEU A 307 2.39 11.99 -5.56
CA LEU A 307 3.25 12.54 -6.59
C LEU A 307 4.57 13.09 -6.02
N THR A 308 4.49 13.81 -4.90
CA THR A 308 5.64 14.54 -4.33
C THR A 308 6.48 13.72 -3.35
N ASP A 309 5.97 12.56 -2.92
CA ASP A 309 6.58 11.78 -1.84
C ASP A 309 6.72 12.57 -0.52
N GLN A 310 5.82 13.53 -0.30
CA GLN A 310 5.71 14.30 0.94
C GLN A 310 4.44 13.87 1.69
N ASP A 311 4.40 14.13 2.99
CA ASP A 311 3.12 14.17 3.72
C ASP A 311 2.44 15.54 3.52
N VAL A 312 1.24 15.71 4.09
CA VAL A 312 0.47 16.96 3.94
C VAL A 312 1.20 18.18 4.49
N SER A 313 1.92 18.06 5.62
CA SER A 313 2.68 19.18 6.18
C SER A 313 3.86 19.54 5.29
N GLY A 314 4.64 18.54 4.87
CA GLY A 314 5.78 18.73 3.98
C GLY A 314 5.39 19.37 2.66
N TRP A 315 4.22 19.04 2.11
CA TRP A 315 3.68 19.75 0.94
C TRP A 315 3.35 21.21 1.23
N LEU A 316 2.59 21.48 2.30
CA LEU A 316 2.17 22.85 2.62
C LEU A 316 3.35 23.77 2.96
N ASP A 317 4.42 23.22 3.54
CA ASP A 317 5.65 23.95 3.86
C ASP A 317 6.62 24.06 2.68
N SER A 318 6.38 23.32 1.58
CA SER A 318 7.31 23.25 0.44
C SER A 318 7.38 24.54 -0.38
N SER A 319 6.31 25.35 -0.38
CA SER A 319 6.25 26.60 -1.13
C SER A 319 5.10 27.51 -0.63
N PRO A 320 5.26 28.84 -0.71
CA PRO A 320 4.18 29.77 -0.34
C PRO A 320 2.95 29.66 -1.25
N GLU A 321 3.07 29.02 -2.42
CA GLU A 321 1.98 28.77 -3.36
C GLU A 321 1.22 27.45 -3.10
N ALA A 322 1.74 26.55 -2.24
CA ALA A 322 1.19 25.21 -2.04
C ALA A 322 -0.27 25.23 -1.54
N GLU A 323 -0.60 26.13 -0.61
CA GLU A 323 -1.96 26.31 -0.11
C GLU A 323 -2.91 26.78 -1.21
N LEU A 324 -2.51 27.82 -1.97
CA LEU A 324 -3.32 28.34 -3.06
C LEU A 324 -3.55 27.26 -4.13
N TYR A 325 -2.50 26.55 -4.53
CA TYR A 325 -2.61 25.44 -5.48
C TYR A 325 -3.61 24.39 -5.00
N THR A 326 -3.52 24.01 -3.72
CA THR A 326 -4.40 22.99 -3.13
C THR A 326 -5.86 23.44 -3.14
N LYS A 327 -6.14 24.68 -2.76
CA LYS A 327 -7.51 25.24 -2.77
C LYS A 327 -8.07 25.32 -4.18
N GLU A 328 -7.27 25.77 -5.15
CA GLU A 328 -7.69 25.83 -6.55
C GLU A 328 -7.99 24.45 -7.14
N LEU A 329 -7.17 23.44 -6.81
CA LEU A 329 -7.43 22.06 -7.17
C LEU A 329 -8.75 21.55 -6.57
N MET A 330 -9.00 21.83 -5.29
CA MET A 330 -10.27 21.47 -4.63
C MET A 330 -11.46 22.16 -5.32
N ARG A 331 -11.33 23.44 -5.69
CA ARG A 331 -12.36 24.21 -6.41
C ARG A 331 -12.67 23.63 -7.79
N GLU A 332 -11.66 23.16 -8.52
CA GLU A 332 -11.88 22.47 -9.80
C GLU A 332 -12.77 21.24 -9.60
N VAL A 333 -12.50 20.40 -8.59
CA VAL A 333 -13.34 19.23 -8.28
C VAL A 333 -14.74 19.62 -7.82
N ILE A 334 -14.87 20.67 -6.99
CA ILE A 334 -16.18 21.19 -6.56
C ILE A 334 -16.99 21.69 -7.76
N ALA A 335 -16.36 22.37 -8.72
CA ALA A 335 -17.03 22.82 -9.93
C ALA A 335 -17.53 21.65 -10.79
N VAL A 336 -16.74 20.57 -10.89
CA VAL A 336 -17.19 19.33 -11.55
C VAL A 336 -18.35 18.67 -10.81
N ALA A 337 -18.33 18.63 -9.48
CA ALA A 337 -19.47 18.11 -8.70
C ALA A 337 -20.74 18.92 -9.01
N GLY A 338 -20.62 20.24 -9.06
CA GLY A 338 -21.72 21.16 -9.42
C GLY A 338 -22.29 20.90 -10.82
N SER A 339 -21.44 20.64 -11.82
CA SER A 339 -21.91 20.31 -13.18
C SER A 339 -22.63 18.96 -13.25
N CYS A 340 -22.39 18.07 -12.27
CA CYS A 340 -23.09 16.81 -12.11
C CYS A 340 -24.40 16.92 -11.31
N GLY A 341 -24.83 18.15 -10.98
CA GLY A 341 -26.02 18.39 -10.16
C GLY A 341 -25.81 18.14 -8.67
N VAL A 342 -24.56 17.98 -8.21
CA VAL A 342 -24.23 17.76 -6.80
C VAL A 342 -23.83 19.09 -6.17
N VAL A 343 -24.67 19.59 -5.27
CA VAL A 343 -24.41 20.82 -4.53
C VAL A 343 -23.57 20.51 -3.30
N LEU A 344 -22.34 21.04 -3.28
CA LEU A 344 -21.44 20.99 -2.13
C LEU A 344 -21.50 22.30 -1.35
N GLN A 345 -21.09 22.25 -0.08
CA GLN A 345 -21.05 23.42 0.79
C GLN A 345 -20.13 24.52 0.23
N GLN A 346 -20.56 25.78 0.36
CA GLN A 346 -19.71 26.91 0.02
C GLN A 346 -18.51 27.01 0.98
N GLY A 347 -17.31 27.23 0.44
CA GLY A 347 -16.08 27.28 1.23
C GLY A 347 -15.59 25.92 1.73
N LEU A 348 -16.07 24.82 1.13
CA LEU A 348 -15.63 23.47 1.47
C LEU A 348 -14.11 23.30 1.37
N GLU A 349 -13.46 23.96 0.41
CA GLU A 349 -12.00 23.91 0.27
C GLU A 349 -11.26 24.48 1.49
N ASP A 350 -11.83 25.51 2.12
CA ASP A 350 -11.27 26.13 3.32
C ASP A 350 -11.48 25.23 4.55
N GLU A 351 -12.66 24.62 4.66
CA GLU A 351 -12.96 23.67 5.74
C GLU A 351 -12.07 22.43 5.67
N LEU A 352 -11.92 21.83 4.48
CA LEU A 352 -11.09 20.64 4.29
C LEU A 352 -9.61 20.95 4.51
N LEU A 353 -9.13 22.12 4.09
CA LEU A 353 -7.76 22.54 4.38
C LEU A 353 -7.52 22.76 5.88
N ALA A 354 -8.45 23.42 6.58
CA ALA A 354 -8.38 23.61 8.03
C ALA A 354 -8.38 22.27 8.77
N ARG A 355 -9.22 21.32 8.36
CA ARG A 355 -9.24 19.95 8.88
C ARG A 355 -7.91 19.25 8.67
N ALA A 356 -7.29 19.39 7.49
CA ALA A 356 -5.98 18.80 7.20
C ALA A 356 -4.90 19.36 8.13
N ARG A 357 -4.87 20.69 8.33
CA ARG A 357 -3.96 21.36 9.27
C ARG A 357 -4.12 20.83 10.70
N GLU A 358 -5.36 20.67 11.17
CA GLU A 358 -5.61 20.15 12.51
C GLU A 358 -5.10 18.71 12.65
N LEU A 359 -5.36 17.85 11.67
CA LEU A 359 -4.85 16.47 11.68
C LEU A 359 -3.31 16.44 11.69
N THR A 360 -2.64 17.32 10.93
CA THR A 360 -1.18 17.39 10.91
C THR A 360 -0.56 17.82 12.25
N ARG A 361 -1.30 18.48 13.15
CA ARG A 361 -0.83 18.78 14.52
C ARG A 361 -0.69 17.53 15.37
N THR A 362 -1.49 16.51 15.09
CA THR A 362 -1.53 15.25 15.85
C THR A 362 -0.57 14.19 15.32
N GLY A 363 0.06 14.43 14.16
CA GLY A 363 1.04 13.52 13.56
C GLY A 363 1.10 13.66 12.03
N GLN A 364 1.90 12.81 11.40
CA GLN A 364 2.01 12.76 9.95
C GLN A 364 0.71 12.27 9.31
N LEU A 365 0.18 13.05 8.37
CA LEU A 365 -0.99 12.68 7.59
C LEU A 365 -0.55 12.03 6.28
N ARG A 366 -0.47 10.69 6.30
CA ARG A 366 -0.20 9.87 5.10
C ARG A 366 -1.51 9.39 4.47
N THR A 367 -1.50 9.22 3.15
CA THR A 367 -2.70 8.86 2.38
C THR A 367 -2.72 7.40 1.93
N SER A 368 -3.91 6.87 1.66
CA SER A 368 -4.06 5.48 1.20
C SER A 368 -3.42 5.23 -0.17
N MET A 369 -3.49 6.20 -1.08
CA MET A 369 -2.87 6.11 -2.40
C MET A 369 -1.34 6.12 -2.32
N GLN A 370 -0.77 6.94 -1.42
CA GLN A 370 0.67 6.97 -1.16
C GLN A 370 1.14 5.61 -0.62
N ALA A 371 0.40 5.03 0.32
CA ALA A 371 0.69 3.69 0.86
C ALA A 371 0.57 2.57 -0.20
N ASP A 372 -0.31 2.72 -1.20
CA ASP A 372 -0.35 1.80 -2.34
C ASP A 372 0.88 1.94 -3.24
N ARG A 373 1.27 3.18 -3.56
CA ARG A 373 2.47 3.45 -4.36
C ARG A 373 3.72 2.86 -3.72
N GLU A 374 3.91 3.08 -2.42
CA GLU A 374 5.06 2.58 -1.65
C GLU A 374 5.14 1.07 -1.58
N ALA A 375 3.99 0.41 -1.60
CA ALA A 375 3.90 -1.04 -1.62
C ALA A 375 3.85 -1.64 -3.04
N GLY A 376 4.07 -0.83 -4.09
CA GLY A 376 4.02 -1.29 -5.48
C GLY A 376 2.65 -1.82 -5.92
N ARG A 377 1.56 -1.35 -5.30
CA ARG A 377 0.19 -1.76 -5.64
C ARG A 377 -0.43 -0.80 -6.65
N LYS A 378 -1.40 -1.32 -7.43
CA LYS A 378 -2.27 -0.50 -8.27
C LYS A 378 -3.03 0.52 -7.42
N MET A 379 -3.02 1.77 -7.84
CA MET A 379 -3.69 2.88 -7.17
C MET A 379 -5.11 3.12 -7.71
N GLU A 380 -5.99 3.67 -6.87
CA GLU A 380 -7.39 4.02 -7.20
C GLU A 380 -7.49 5.33 -8.02
N ILE A 381 -6.63 5.51 -9.03
CA ILE A 381 -6.54 6.75 -9.83
C ILE A 381 -7.82 6.97 -10.65
N GLU A 382 -8.36 5.92 -11.26
CA GLU A 382 -9.51 6.07 -12.17
C GLU A 382 -10.78 6.56 -11.47
N VAL A 383 -11.03 6.13 -10.23
CA VAL A 383 -12.25 6.47 -9.50
C VAL A 383 -12.11 7.73 -8.64
N ILE A 384 -10.88 8.12 -8.29
CA ILE A 384 -10.59 9.35 -7.53
C ILE A 384 -10.33 10.52 -8.48
N LEU A 385 -9.58 10.35 -9.56
CA LEU A 385 -9.20 11.42 -10.49
C LEU A 385 -9.84 11.23 -11.88
N GLY A 386 -9.81 10.02 -12.41
CA GLY A 386 -10.28 9.74 -13.77
C GLY A 386 -11.75 10.09 -13.98
N THR A 387 -12.64 9.70 -13.07
CA THR A 387 -14.07 10.02 -13.15
C THR A 387 -14.33 11.54 -13.09
N PRO A 388 -13.78 12.30 -12.12
CA PRO A 388 -13.86 13.76 -12.16
C PRO A 388 -13.30 14.39 -13.44
N VAL A 389 -12.16 13.91 -13.97
CA VAL A 389 -11.61 14.41 -15.23
C VAL A 389 -12.57 14.21 -16.39
N ARG A 390 -13.13 13.00 -16.55
CA ARG A 390 -14.11 12.69 -17.61
C ARG A 390 -15.34 13.61 -17.50
N LYS A 391 -15.96 13.66 -16.32
CA LYS A 391 -17.16 14.48 -16.07
C LYS A 391 -16.90 15.97 -16.27
N GLY A 392 -15.73 16.47 -15.87
CA GLY A 392 -15.34 17.86 -16.08
C GLY A 392 -15.17 18.21 -17.56
N ARG A 393 -14.55 17.32 -18.35
CA ARG A 393 -14.42 17.48 -19.80
C ARG A 393 -15.77 17.50 -20.50
N ASP A 394 -16.64 16.54 -20.17
CA ASP A 394 -17.98 16.43 -20.76
C ASP A 394 -18.83 17.69 -20.50
N ALA A 395 -18.65 18.30 -19.32
CA ALA A 395 -19.34 19.52 -18.93
C ALA A 395 -18.64 20.83 -19.35
N GLY A 396 -17.45 20.76 -19.97
CA GLY A 396 -16.67 21.94 -20.34
C GLY A 396 -16.14 22.76 -19.15
N VAL A 397 -15.95 22.15 -17.99
CA VAL A 397 -15.40 22.80 -16.79
C VAL A 397 -13.88 22.92 -16.91
N GLY A 398 -13.31 24.08 -16.58
CA GLY A 398 -11.86 24.27 -16.55
C GLY A 398 -11.21 23.50 -15.39
N ILE A 399 -10.50 22.42 -15.70
CA ILE A 399 -9.95 21.46 -14.71
C ILE A 399 -8.46 21.18 -14.90
N ALA A 400 -7.68 22.21 -15.24
CA ALA A 400 -6.29 22.05 -15.69
C ALA A 400 -5.36 21.41 -14.64
N ARG A 401 -5.55 21.70 -13.33
CA ARG A 401 -4.72 21.12 -12.27
C ARG A 401 -5.07 19.66 -12.06
N LEU A 402 -6.36 19.35 -12.04
CA LEU A 402 -6.88 18.00 -11.93
C LEU A 402 -6.39 17.12 -13.12
N GLU A 403 -6.46 17.63 -14.35
CA GLU A 403 -5.94 16.93 -15.53
C GLU A 403 -4.45 16.67 -15.45
N SER A 404 -3.68 17.67 -15.01
CA SER A 404 -2.23 17.54 -14.86
C SER A 404 -1.86 16.44 -13.86
N LEU A 405 -2.50 16.43 -12.69
CA LEU A 405 -2.27 15.40 -11.67
C LEU A 405 -2.68 14.00 -12.15
N TYR A 406 -3.81 13.90 -12.86
CA TYR A 406 -4.27 12.63 -13.42
C TYR A 406 -3.23 12.02 -14.37
N VAL A 407 -2.71 12.81 -15.31
CA VAL A 407 -1.70 12.33 -16.28
C VAL A 407 -0.40 11.92 -15.59
N LEU A 408 0.09 12.71 -14.63
CA LEU A 408 1.33 12.41 -13.91
C LEU A 408 1.20 11.14 -13.05
N LEU A 409 0.07 10.96 -12.38
CA LEU A 409 -0.16 9.76 -11.57
C LEU A 409 -0.33 8.50 -12.41
N LEU A 410 -0.95 8.58 -13.60
CA LEU A 410 -0.99 7.46 -14.53
C LEU A 410 0.43 7.00 -14.93
N ALA A 411 1.34 7.94 -15.17
CA ALA A 411 2.73 7.63 -15.48
C ALA A 411 3.44 6.93 -14.31
N ILE A 412 3.19 7.37 -13.06
CA ILE A 412 3.72 6.70 -11.86
C ILE A 412 3.14 5.30 -11.72
N ASN A 413 1.82 5.16 -11.83
CA ASN A 413 1.13 3.87 -11.68
C ASN A 413 1.62 2.83 -12.69
N LYS A 414 1.84 3.26 -13.95
CA LYS A 414 2.38 2.39 -15.01
C LYS A 414 3.79 1.88 -14.72
N ARG A 415 4.61 2.59 -13.94
CA ARG A 415 5.96 2.12 -13.57
C ARG A 415 5.95 1.05 -12.48
N LEU A 416 4.83 0.92 -11.74
CA LEU A 416 4.70 -0.03 -10.63
C LEU A 416 4.10 -1.37 -11.07
N ILE A 417 3.43 -1.40 -12.23
CA ILE A 417 2.81 -2.58 -12.85
C ILE A 417 3.73 -3.07 -13.96
#